data_AF-F8X4J5-F1
#
_entry.id   AF-F8X4J5-F1
#
_cell.length_a   1.000
_cell.length_b   1.000
_cell.length_c   1.000
_cell.angle_alpha   90.00
_cell.angle_beta   90.00
_cell.angle_gamma   90.00
#
_symmetry.space_group_name_H-M   'P 1'
#
loop_
_entity.id
_entity.type
_entity.pdbx_description
1 polymer ?
#
loop_
_entity_poly.entity_id
_entity_poly.type
_entity_poly.pdbx_seq_one_letter_code
_entity_poly.pdbx_strand_id
1 'polypeptide(L)'
;MERRKFFKSLVIGGLGATVSPILKAAPTLTYTDVKPETNIKDALSIPRTGSSMPGKYPGKVVRVNHSLAVTDGKPSEETVFEMLKESILKLTGESDINKAWLQFVGKDDVIGLKVNPVAGKLLTTSHAITQAVVKQLKEAGIPRSNMVIWDRREMQLHETGYTEENYPGITITGTECEDASGSYYNSEGKLYSEERIDKDHYFYADIEGEYDAYTMPFMVNGGKYSYFTKICTQKVTKIINLPVLKNAGSSVTLCMKNLAFGSISNTARLHKDLWHETSAYVCAFPPLRDKVVLNIVDGLIGCFEGGPAANPQFICNYNTILVGTDPVAVDRIGHDIVIAKRIEEGIQSEDKPAALKFMILAEELKLGVADKNKIDLTEVNLA
;
A
#
# COMPACT_ATOMS: atom_id res chain seq x y z
N MET A 1 -23.51 19.32 -13.41
CA MET A 1 -24.13 20.45 -12.67
C MET A 1 -24.82 19.82 -11.48
N GLU A 2 -24.42 19.92 -10.21
CA GLU A 2 -23.53 20.83 -9.48
C GLU A 2 -22.41 20.04 -8.76
N ARG A 3 -21.16 20.49 -8.92
CA ARG A 3 -20.07 20.23 -7.97
C ARG A 3 -19.96 21.48 -7.09
N ARG A 4 -19.60 21.29 -5.82
CA ARG A 4 -19.21 22.28 -4.80
C ARG A 4 -20.33 22.78 -3.88
N LYS A 5 -20.48 22.12 -2.73
CA LYS A 5 -20.74 22.80 -1.45
C LYS A 5 -20.05 22.06 -0.31
N PHE A 6 -18.81 22.42 -0.03
CA PHE A 6 -18.25 22.27 1.32
C PHE A 6 -17.18 23.34 1.51
N PHE A 7 -17.62 24.49 2.00
CA PHE A 7 -16.88 25.48 2.78
C PHE A 7 -17.81 26.69 2.92
N LYS A 8 -18.31 26.94 4.14
CA LYS A 8 -18.55 28.27 4.75
C LYS A 8 -19.60 28.17 5.85
N SER A 9 -19.16 28.42 7.09
CA SER A 9 -19.85 29.23 8.11
C SER A 9 -18.97 29.19 9.37
N LEU A 10 -18.77 30.24 10.17
CA LEU A 10 -19.09 31.67 10.07
C LEU A 10 -18.28 32.30 11.23
N VAL A 11 -17.54 33.37 10.98
CA VAL A 11 -17.02 34.27 12.03
C VAL A 11 -17.95 35.46 12.10
N ILE A 12 -18.63 35.65 13.24
CA ILE A 12 -19.17 36.94 13.69
C ILE A 12 -18.98 37.00 15.20
N GLY A 13 -18.30 38.04 15.69
CA GLY A 13 -18.08 38.30 17.11
C GLY A 13 -19.16 39.19 17.74
N GLY A 14 -19.13 39.28 19.07
CA GLY A 14 -19.65 40.43 19.84
C GLY A 14 -20.66 40.14 20.96
N LEU A 15 -20.14 39.94 22.17
CA LEU A 15 -20.63 40.38 23.51
C LEU A 15 -22.09 40.11 23.96
N GLY A 16 -22.23 39.35 25.06
CA GLY A 16 -23.41 39.35 25.93
C GLY A 16 -23.52 38.09 26.79
N ALA A 17 -23.08 38.16 28.04
CA ALA A 17 -23.08 37.05 28.99
C ALA A 17 -24.48 36.77 29.57
N THR A 18 -24.93 35.52 29.51
CA THR A 18 -25.80 34.90 30.52
C THR A 18 -25.35 33.45 30.74
N VAL A 19 -24.82 33.18 31.94
CA VAL A 19 -24.38 31.85 32.36
C VAL A 19 -25.57 31.17 33.02
N SER A 20 -26.10 30.10 32.42
CA SER A 20 -26.98 29.14 33.12
C SER A 20 -26.21 27.86 33.38
N PRO A 21 -26.12 27.37 34.63
CA PRO A 21 -25.39 26.14 34.93
C PRO A 21 -26.34 24.97 34.72
N ILE A 22 -26.39 24.44 33.50
CA ILE A 22 -26.77 23.05 33.31
C ILE A 22 -25.48 22.30 33.01
N LEU A 23 -24.82 21.86 34.08
CA LEU A 23 -23.85 20.77 33.99
C LEU A 23 -24.61 19.52 33.53
N LYS A 24 -24.80 19.37 32.22
CA LYS A 24 -24.90 18.03 31.65
C LYS A 24 -23.50 17.47 31.77
N ALA A 25 -23.32 16.57 32.74
CA ALA A 25 -22.15 15.70 32.77
C ALA A 25 -21.98 15.14 31.36
N ALA A 26 -20.88 15.53 30.69
CA ALA A 26 -20.49 14.86 29.46
C ALA A 26 -20.37 13.38 29.82
N PRO A 27 -20.96 12.45 29.03
CA PRO A 27 -20.75 11.05 29.28
C PRO A 27 -19.23 10.83 29.27
N THR A 28 -18.69 10.37 30.39
CA THR A 28 -17.36 9.80 30.44
C THR A 28 -17.39 8.64 29.47
N LEU A 29 -16.87 8.87 28.25
CA LEU A 29 -16.55 7.81 27.31
C LEU A 29 -15.51 6.94 28.00
N THR A 30 -15.98 5.89 28.67
CA THR A 30 -15.14 4.76 29.03
C THR A 30 -14.74 4.13 27.71
N TYR A 31 -13.59 4.54 27.16
CA TYR A 31 -12.89 3.75 26.16
C TYR A 31 -12.53 2.43 26.85
N THR A 32 -13.30 1.39 26.57
CA THR A 32 -12.82 0.04 26.85
C THR A 32 -11.71 -0.22 25.84
N ASP A 33 -10.46 -0.33 26.31
CA ASP A 33 -9.26 -0.68 25.52
C ASP A 33 -9.32 -2.06 24.83
N VAL A 34 -10.49 -2.72 24.84
CA VAL A 34 -10.70 -4.03 24.23
C VAL A 34 -10.86 -3.85 22.73
N LYS A 35 -9.86 -4.29 21.97
CA LYS A 35 -9.92 -4.35 20.50
C LYS A 35 -10.91 -5.41 20.03
N PRO A 36 -11.63 -5.18 18.91
CA PRO A 36 -12.45 -6.22 18.29
C PRO A 36 -11.64 -7.50 18.03
N GLU A 37 -12.26 -8.66 18.24
CA GLU A 37 -11.64 -9.96 17.98
C GLU A 37 -11.36 -10.15 16.48
N THR A 38 -10.28 -10.88 16.15
CA THR A 38 -9.92 -11.20 14.75
C THR A 38 -9.47 -12.65 14.64
N ASN A 39 -9.47 -13.20 13.42
CA ASN A 39 -9.00 -14.57 13.13
C ASN A 39 -7.48 -14.67 12.90
N ILE A 40 -6.67 -13.77 13.46
CA ILE A 40 -5.20 -13.81 13.28
C ILE A 40 -4.58 -15.13 13.76
N LYS A 41 -5.14 -15.76 14.80
CA LYS A 41 -4.66 -17.06 15.30
C LYS A 41 -4.76 -18.15 14.24
N ASP A 42 -5.80 -18.11 13.41
CA ASP A 42 -5.99 -19.08 12.32
C ASP A 42 -4.86 -18.92 11.30
N ALA A 43 -4.53 -17.68 10.88
CA ALA A 43 -3.42 -17.42 9.97
C ALA A 43 -2.06 -17.90 10.52
N LEU A 44 -1.83 -17.72 11.82
CA LEU A 44 -0.59 -18.15 12.48
C LEU A 44 -0.49 -19.67 12.64
N SER A 45 -1.62 -20.38 12.63
CA SER A 45 -1.62 -21.84 12.65
C SER A 45 -1.21 -22.47 11.31
N ILE A 46 -1.32 -21.72 10.21
CA ILE A 46 -0.95 -22.20 8.87
C ILE A 46 0.58 -22.19 8.73
N PRO A 47 1.21 -23.35 8.43
CA PRO A 47 2.66 -23.45 8.28
C PRO A 47 3.22 -22.44 7.27
N ARG A 48 4.40 -21.91 7.56
CA ARG A 48 5.15 -21.04 6.65
C ARG A 48 5.85 -21.85 5.56
N THR A 49 6.14 -21.21 4.45
CA THR A 49 6.92 -21.76 3.35
C THR A 49 8.29 -21.06 3.28
N GLY A 50 9.19 -21.56 2.43
CA GLY A 50 10.50 -20.90 2.21
C GLY A 50 10.41 -19.51 1.57
N SER A 51 9.25 -19.15 1.00
CA SER A 51 8.99 -17.82 0.44
C SER A 51 8.15 -16.93 1.36
N SER A 52 7.81 -17.38 2.57
CA SER A 52 7.11 -16.53 3.53
C SER A 52 7.90 -15.25 3.83
N MET A 53 7.20 -14.13 4.03
CA MET A 53 7.74 -12.91 4.61
C MET A 53 8.63 -13.24 5.83
N PRO A 54 9.70 -12.49 6.12
CA PRO A 54 10.20 -11.31 5.40
C PRO A 54 10.93 -11.62 4.07
N GLY A 55 10.83 -12.84 3.56
CA GLY A 55 11.44 -13.23 2.30
C GLY A 55 12.95 -13.47 2.44
N LYS A 56 13.66 -13.39 1.31
CA LYS A 56 15.03 -13.89 1.16
C LYS A 56 16.10 -13.10 1.94
N TYR A 57 15.88 -11.80 2.16
CA TYR A 57 16.82 -10.87 2.77
C TYR A 57 16.16 -10.13 3.95
N PRO A 58 15.86 -10.83 5.07
CA PRO A 58 15.25 -10.23 6.26
C PRO A 58 16.06 -9.03 6.75
N GLY A 59 15.38 -7.93 7.09
CA GLY A 59 16.01 -6.72 7.64
C GLY A 59 16.96 -5.96 6.70
N LYS A 60 17.16 -6.38 5.44
CA LYS A 60 18.02 -5.66 4.50
C LYS A 60 17.20 -4.72 3.63
N VAL A 61 17.60 -3.45 3.59
CA VAL A 61 16.98 -2.40 2.76
C VAL A 61 18.06 -1.69 1.97
N VAL A 62 17.83 -1.51 0.67
CA VAL A 62 18.66 -0.66 -0.17
C VAL A 62 17.89 0.60 -0.51
N ARG A 63 18.49 1.75 -0.21
CA ARG A 63 18.01 3.06 -0.61
C ARG A 63 18.91 3.62 -1.69
N VAL A 64 18.33 3.95 -2.84
CA VAL A 64 19.07 4.61 -3.93
C VAL A 64 18.48 6.00 -4.14
N ASN A 65 19.33 7.02 -4.13
CA ASN A 65 18.97 8.40 -4.44
C ASN A 65 19.64 8.84 -5.75
N HIS A 66 18.97 9.71 -6.50
CA HIS A 66 19.58 10.37 -7.65
C HIS A 66 18.94 11.75 -7.88
N SER A 67 19.75 12.81 -7.91
CA SER A 67 19.28 14.20 -8.05
C SER A 67 18.44 14.48 -9.30
N LEU A 68 18.64 13.72 -10.37
CA LEU A 68 17.93 13.83 -11.65
C LEU A 68 16.76 12.83 -11.77
N ALA A 69 16.41 12.12 -10.69
CA ALA A 69 15.33 11.14 -10.73
C ALA A 69 13.97 11.79 -11.04
N VAL A 70 13.77 13.04 -10.60
CA VAL A 70 12.61 13.86 -10.95
C VAL A 70 13.08 15.23 -11.46
N THR A 71 12.80 15.52 -12.73
CA THR A 71 13.08 16.80 -13.39
C THR A 71 11.77 17.46 -13.80
N ASP A 72 11.59 18.74 -13.49
CA ASP A 72 10.35 19.49 -13.79
C ASP A 72 9.07 18.78 -13.30
N GLY A 73 9.17 18.14 -12.13
CA GLY A 73 8.05 17.40 -11.51
C GLY A 73 7.70 16.08 -12.22
N LYS A 74 8.57 15.58 -13.11
CA LYS A 74 8.37 14.31 -13.83
C LYS A 74 9.50 13.33 -13.56
N PRO A 75 9.20 12.07 -13.20
CA PRO A 75 10.17 10.99 -13.13
C PRO A 75 10.92 10.78 -14.46
N SER A 76 12.25 10.65 -14.41
CA SER A 76 13.09 10.26 -15.55
C SER A 76 13.13 8.73 -15.68
N GLU A 77 12.60 8.17 -16.77
CA GLU A 77 12.56 6.71 -16.98
C GLU A 77 13.97 6.08 -17.00
N GLU A 78 14.94 6.72 -17.66
CA GLU A 78 16.32 6.24 -17.75
C GLU A 78 17.00 6.22 -16.38
N THR A 79 16.88 7.33 -15.65
CA THR A 79 17.46 7.46 -14.30
C THR A 79 16.87 6.43 -13.35
N VAL A 80 15.55 6.29 -13.37
CA VAL A 80 14.82 5.34 -12.51
C VAL A 80 15.17 3.89 -12.86
N PHE A 81 15.40 3.58 -14.14
CA PHE A 81 15.86 2.26 -14.57
C PHE A 81 17.21 1.90 -13.94
N GLU A 82 18.19 2.82 -13.97
CA GLU A 82 19.50 2.58 -13.35
C GLU A 82 19.44 2.56 -11.83
N MET A 83 18.62 3.43 -11.20
CA MET A 83 18.39 3.37 -9.74
C MET A 83 17.86 2.00 -9.32
N LEU A 84 16.84 1.49 -10.03
CA LEU A 84 16.26 0.18 -9.73
C LEU A 84 17.30 -0.93 -9.93
N LYS A 85 18.04 -0.91 -11.03
CA LYS A 85 19.09 -1.91 -11.31
C LYS A 85 20.12 -1.94 -10.19
N GLU A 86 20.66 -0.79 -9.79
CA GLU A 86 21.63 -0.69 -8.70
C GLU A 86 21.06 -1.23 -7.38
N SER A 87 19.80 -0.87 -7.06
CA SER A 87 19.15 -1.33 -5.84
C SER A 87 19.02 -2.85 -5.77
N ILE A 88 18.68 -3.50 -6.88
CA ILE A 88 18.51 -4.96 -6.97
C ILE A 88 19.86 -5.68 -6.89
N LEU A 89 20.88 -5.16 -7.57
CA LEU A 89 22.25 -5.70 -7.49
C LEU A 89 22.80 -5.61 -6.06
N LYS A 90 22.65 -4.47 -5.38
CA LYS A 90 23.08 -4.30 -3.99
C LYS A 90 22.30 -5.14 -3.00
N LEU A 91 20.99 -5.31 -3.22
CA LEU A 91 20.15 -6.14 -2.36
C LEU A 91 20.62 -7.60 -2.44
N THR A 92 20.80 -8.10 -3.66
CA THR A 92 21.10 -9.52 -3.93
C THR A 92 22.57 -9.89 -3.77
N GLY A 93 23.48 -8.93 -3.98
CA GLY A 93 24.93 -9.17 -4.07
C GLY A 93 25.37 -9.74 -5.42
N GLU A 94 24.46 -9.88 -6.40
CA GLU A 94 24.80 -10.32 -7.75
C GLU A 94 25.48 -9.21 -8.55
N SER A 95 26.31 -9.59 -9.51
CA SER A 95 26.88 -8.67 -10.50
C SER A 95 26.07 -8.61 -11.79
N ASP A 96 25.16 -9.55 -12.00
CA ASP A 96 24.32 -9.68 -13.19
C ASP A 96 22.85 -9.43 -12.81
N ILE A 97 22.21 -8.45 -13.46
CA ILE A 97 20.86 -8.02 -13.11
C ILE A 97 19.82 -9.10 -13.40
N ASN A 98 20.02 -9.94 -14.41
CA ASN A 98 19.08 -11.01 -14.75
C ASN A 98 19.14 -12.11 -13.69
N LYS A 99 20.34 -12.52 -13.27
CA LYS A 99 20.51 -13.47 -12.15
C LYS A 99 19.92 -12.92 -10.86
N ALA A 100 20.07 -11.62 -10.60
CA ALA A 100 19.49 -10.96 -9.44
C ALA A 100 17.95 -11.05 -9.43
N TRP A 101 17.27 -10.74 -10.53
CA TRP A 101 15.82 -10.87 -10.64
C TRP A 101 15.33 -12.32 -10.50
N LEU A 102 16.05 -13.28 -11.09
CA LEU A 102 15.73 -14.70 -11.02
C LEU A 102 15.88 -15.31 -9.63
N GLN A 103 16.38 -14.55 -8.65
CA GLN A 103 16.32 -14.94 -7.24
C GLN A 103 14.93 -14.79 -6.62
N PHE A 104 14.06 -13.97 -7.19
CA PHE A 104 12.72 -13.65 -6.66
C PHE A 104 11.59 -14.30 -7.45
N VAL A 105 11.78 -14.49 -8.76
CA VAL A 105 10.76 -14.97 -9.70
C VAL A 105 11.37 -15.94 -10.72
N GLY A 106 10.54 -16.79 -11.31
CA GLY A 106 10.90 -17.70 -12.39
C GLY A 106 9.99 -17.56 -13.61
N LYS A 107 10.40 -18.18 -14.73
CA LYS A 107 9.66 -18.15 -16.00
C LYS A 107 8.25 -18.77 -15.94
N ASP A 108 8.00 -19.63 -14.96
CA ASP A 108 6.71 -20.32 -14.75
C ASP A 108 5.82 -19.56 -13.76
N ASP A 109 6.33 -18.48 -13.14
CA ASP A 109 5.55 -17.65 -12.25
C ASP A 109 4.59 -16.73 -13.02
N VAL A 110 3.43 -16.45 -12.39
CA VAL A 110 2.58 -15.32 -12.73
C VAL A 110 2.82 -14.23 -11.70
N ILE A 111 3.43 -13.12 -12.12
CA ILE A 111 3.94 -12.06 -11.27
C ILE A 111 2.91 -10.92 -11.15
N GLY A 112 2.36 -10.75 -9.96
CA GLY A 112 1.54 -9.60 -9.61
C GLY A 112 2.38 -8.37 -9.26
N LEU A 113 2.29 -7.31 -10.05
CA LEU A 113 2.83 -6.00 -9.75
C LEU A 113 1.76 -5.18 -9.02
N LYS A 114 1.86 -5.10 -7.69
CA LYS A 114 0.87 -4.42 -6.83
C LYS A 114 1.18 -2.93 -6.71
N VAL A 115 0.59 -2.14 -7.61
CA VAL A 115 0.75 -0.67 -7.64
C VAL A 115 -0.19 0.02 -6.63
N ASN A 116 -0.07 1.35 -6.51
CA ASN A 116 -0.90 2.20 -5.66
C ASN A 116 -1.43 3.43 -6.43
N PRO A 117 -2.64 3.36 -7.00
CA PRO A 117 -3.31 4.46 -7.71
C PRO A 117 -4.23 5.31 -6.80
N VAL A 118 -4.35 4.98 -5.51
CA VAL A 118 -5.43 5.46 -4.63
C VAL A 118 -5.51 6.98 -4.50
N ALA A 119 -4.37 7.66 -4.54
CA ALA A 119 -4.31 9.12 -4.43
C ALA A 119 -4.40 9.84 -5.80
N GLY A 120 -4.79 9.11 -6.85
CA GLY A 120 -5.05 9.63 -8.19
C GLY A 120 -3.79 10.05 -8.93
N LYS A 121 -3.98 10.74 -10.06
CA LYS A 121 -2.91 11.14 -11.00
C LYS A 121 -1.78 11.96 -10.36
N LEU A 122 -2.06 12.65 -9.27
CA LEU A 122 -1.08 13.48 -8.56
C LEU A 122 -0.08 12.67 -7.74
N LEU A 123 -0.49 11.48 -7.25
CA LEU A 123 0.31 10.68 -6.35
C LEU A 123 -0.05 9.19 -6.50
N THR A 124 0.36 8.64 -7.63
CA THR A 124 0.25 7.21 -7.95
C THR A 124 1.65 6.61 -8.04
N THR A 125 1.78 5.29 -7.94
CA THR A 125 3.03 4.61 -8.34
C THR A 125 3.41 5.09 -9.74
N SER A 126 4.61 5.64 -9.86
CA SER A 126 5.12 6.26 -11.08
C SER A 126 5.24 5.22 -12.19
N HIS A 127 4.84 5.60 -13.39
CA HIS A 127 5.01 4.74 -14.57
C HIS A 127 6.49 4.41 -14.81
N ALA A 128 7.41 5.32 -14.52
CA ALA A 128 8.85 5.09 -14.60
C ALA A 128 9.31 3.88 -13.76
N ILE A 129 8.79 3.73 -12.53
CA ILE A 129 9.11 2.58 -11.66
C ILE A 129 8.51 1.29 -12.24
N THR A 130 7.23 1.30 -12.60
CA THR A 130 6.57 0.11 -13.13
C THR A 130 7.20 -0.34 -14.44
N GLN A 131 7.50 0.58 -15.37
CA GLN A 131 8.17 0.29 -16.62
C GLN A 131 9.60 -0.23 -16.40
N ALA A 132 10.35 0.32 -15.43
CA ALA A 132 11.67 -0.19 -15.09
C ALA A 132 11.60 -1.65 -14.61
N VAL A 133 10.67 -1.98 -13.71
CA VAL A 133 10.44 -3.37 -13.25
C VAL A 133 10.07 -4.27 -14.43
N VAL A 134 9.10 -3.87 -15.25
CA VAL A 134 8.64 -4.65 -16.41
C VAL A 134 9.77 -4.87 -17.43
N LYS A 135 10.58 -3.84 -17.70
CA LYS A 135 11.69 -3.93 -18.65
C LYS A 135 12.78 -4.87 -18.13
N GLN A 136 13.20 -4.74 -16.87
CA GLN A 136 14.23 -5.61 -16.30
C GLN A 136 13.75 -7.06 -16.15
N LEU A 137 12.49 -7.30 -15.78
CA LEU A 137 11.92 -8.65 -15.77
C LEU A 137 11.89 -9.29 -17.16
N LYS A 138 11.54 -8.50 -18.19
CA LYS A 138 11.59 -8.96 -19.58
C LYS A 138 13.01 -9.31 -20.00
N GLU A 139 13.99 -8.48 -19.66
CA GLU A 139 15.42 -8.73 -19.92
C GLU A 139 15.93 -9.99 -19.19
N ALA A 140 15.38 -10.29 -18.01
CA ALA A 140 15.61 -11.54 -17.27
C ALA A 140 14.87 -12.76 -17.84
N GLY A 141 14.15 -12.61 -18.96
CA GLY A 141 13.46 -13.70 -19.66
C GLY A 141 12.04 -13.96 -19.20
N ILE A 142 11.44 -13.08 -18.38
CA ILE A 142 10.04 -13.20 -17.98
C ILE A 142 9.12 -12.56 -19.03
N PRO A 143 8.19 -13.31 -19.65
CA PRO A 143 7.32 -12.76 -20.67
C PRO A 143 6.26 -11.83 -20.04
N ARG A 144 5.85 -10.80 -20.79
CA ARG A 144 4.82 -9.85 -20.34
C ARG A 144 3.47 -10.52 -20.03
N SER A 145 3.15 -11.60 -20.73
CA SER A 145 1.95 -12.41 -20.50
C SER A 145 1.91 -13.06 -19.11
N ASN A 146 3.06 -13.19 -18.45
CA ASN A 146 3.16 -13.69 -17.08
C ASN A 146 3.04 -12.56 -16.04
N MET A 147 2.80 -11.32 -16.45
CA MET A 147 2.70 -10.18 -15.54
C MET A 147 1.24 -9.72 -15.41
N VAL A 148 0.89 -9.34 -14.18
CA VAL A 148 -0.42 -8.77 -13.84
C VAL A 148 -0.18 -7.48 -13.06
N ILE A 149 -0.54 -6.32 -13.61
CA ILE A 149 -0.55 -5.07 -12.83
C ILE A 149 -1.91 -4.97 -12.16
N TRP A 150 -1.91 -4.78 -10.84
CA TRP A 150 -3.14 -4.81 -10.09
C TRP A 150 -3.14 -3.87 -8.89
N ASP A 151 -4.35 -3.52 -8.49
CA ASP A 151 -4.71 -2.87 -7.24
C ASP A 151 -6.13 -3.29 -6.87
N ARG A 152 -6.65 -2.79 -5.75
CA ARG A 152 -8.02 -2.99 -5.34
C ARG A 152 -9.03 -2.43 -6.35
N ARG A 153 -8.83 -1.21 -6.89
CA ARG A 153 -9.80 -0.52 -7.74
C ARG A 153 -9.32 -0.43 -9.18
N GLU A 154 -9.95 -1.20 -10.06
CA GLU A 154 -9.59 -1.24 -11.49
C GLU A 154 -9.77 0.13 -12.15
N MET A 155 -10.82 0.87 -11.79
CA MET A 155 -11.08 2.19 -12.37
C MET A 155 -10.00 3.21 -12.00
N GLN A 156 -9.39 3.10 -10.82
CA GLN A 156 -8.28 3.98 -10.42
C GLN A 156 -6.98 3.63 -11.16
N LEU A 157 -6.75 2.35 -11.48
CA LEU A 157 -5.66 1.94 -12.38
C LEU A 157 -5.82 2.61 -13.74
N HIS A 158 -7.00 2.50 -14.33
CA HIS A 158 -7.29 3.09 -15.64
C HIS A 158 -7.18 4.62 -15.61
N GLU A 159 -7.74 5.27 -14.59
CA GLU A 159 -7.64 6.71 -14.40
C GLU A 159 -6.18 7.19 -14.33
N THR A 160 -5.32 6.41 -13.68
CA THR A 160 -3.89 6.75 -13.52
C THR A 160 -3.02 6.33 -14.70
N GLY A 161 -3.59 5.71 -15.74
CA GLY A 161 -2.91 5.40 -16.99
C GLY A 161 -2.38 3.96 -17.08
N TYR A 162 -2.69 3.09 -16.12
CA TYR A 162 -2.45 1.66 -16.26
C TYR A 162 -3.54 1.07 -17.15
N THR A 163 -3.27 1.00 -18.45
CA THR A 163 -4.19 0.50 -19.49
C THR A 163 -3.48 -0.50 -20.38
N GLU A 164 -4.24 -1.28 -21.15
CA GLU A 164 -3.66 -2.19 -22.16
C GLU A 164 -2.83 -1.43 -23.22
N GLU A 165 -3.24 -0.22 -23.59
CA GLU A 165 -2.49 0.65 -24.52
C GLU A 165 -1.09 0.99 -24.00
N ASN A 166 -0.99 1.38 -22.72
CA ASN A 166 0.29 1.75 -22.11
C ASN A 166 1.12 0.53 -21.67
N TYR A 167 0.47 -0.61 -21.45
CA TYR A 167 1.11 -1.85 -21.00
C TYR A 167 0.67 -3.05 -21.86
N PRO A 168 0.96 -3.06 -23.17
CA PRO A 168 0.47 -4.10 -24.07
C PRO A 168 0.99 -5.47 -23.64
N GLY A 169 0.12 -6.48 -23.69
CA GLY A 169 0.45 -7.86 -23.31
C GLY A 169 0.65 -8.11 -21.81
N ILE A 170 0.32 -7.15 -20.93
CA ILE A 170 0.27 -7.32 -19.48
C ILE A 170 -1.19 -7.24 -19.04
N THR A 171 -1.63 -8.14 -18.18
CA THR A 171 -3.01 -8.04 -17.66
C THR A 171 -3.11 -6.89 -16.67
N ILE A 172 -4.06 -5.97 -16.87
CA ILE A 172 -4.42 -4.95 -15.90
C ILE A 172 -5.73 -5.38 -15.23
N THR A 173 -5.78 -5.44 -13.89
CA THR A 173 -7.01 -5.84 -13.21
C THR A 173 -7.11 -5.33 -11.78
N GLY A 174 -8.33 -5.10 -11.31
CA GLY A 174 -8.64 -4.87 -9.91
C GLY A 174 -9.73 -5.77 -9.36
N THR A 175 -9.94 -5.70 -8.04
CA THR A 175 -10.99 -6.48 -7.37
C THR A 175 -12.34 -5.79 -7.49
N GLU A 176 -12.35 -4.48 -7.25
CA GLU A 176 -13.47 -3.58 -7.47
C GLU A 176 -13.43 -3.13 -8.94
N CYS A 177 -14.50 -3.42 -9.67
CA CYS A 177 -14.57 -3.22 -11.11
C CYS A 177 -15.94 -2.77 -11.59
N GLU A 178 -15.95 -2.15 -12.76
CA GLU A 178 -17.14 -1.82 -13.53
C GLU A 178 -17.11 -2.60 -14.85
N ASP A 179 -18.26 -2.71 -15.52
CA ASP A 179 -18.30 -3.08 -16.93
C ASP A 179 -17.98 -1.90 -17.87
N ALA A 180 -18.01 -2.14 -19.18
CA ALA A 180 -17.70 -1.13 -20.19
C ALA A 180 -18.66 0.09 -20.19
N SER A 181 -19.84 -0.03 -19.57
CA SER A 181 -20.79 1.08 -19.42
C SER A 181 -20.60 1.90 -18.14
N GLY A 182 -19.68 1.45 -17.27
CA GLY A 182 -19.45 2.04 -15.95
C GLY A 182 -20.38 1.48 -14.86
N SER A 183 -21.08 0.37 -15.12
CA SER A 183 -21.92 -0.27 -14.11
C SER A 183 -21.11 -1.22 -13.24
N TYR A 184 -21.28 -1.12 -11.92
CA TYR A 184 -20.73 -2.09 -10.96
C TYR A 184 -21.54 -3.39 -10.87
N TYR A 185 -22.78 -3.38 -11.37
CA TYR A 185 -23.74 -4.47 -11.22
C TYR A 185 -24.04 -5.12 -12.55
N ASN A 186 -24.21 -6.44 -12.53
CA ASN A 186 -24.71 -7.21 -13.67
C ASN A 186 -26.24 -7.07 -13.80
N SER A 187 -26.81 -7.71 -14.82
CA SER A 187 -28.25 -7.69 -15.10
C SER A 187 -29.13 -8.31 -14.01
N GLU A 188 -28.55 -9.08 -13.08
CA GLU A 188 -29.23 -9.67 -11.92
C GLU A 188 -29.14 -8.78 -10.67
N GLY A 189 -28.46 -7.63 -10.74
CA GLY A 189 -28.24 -6.74 -9.60
C GLY A 189 -27.16 -7.21 -8.63
N LYS A 190 -26.27 -8.12 -9.04
CA LYS A 190 -25.08 -8.54 -8.27
C LYS A 190 -23.86 -7.75 -8.69
N LEU A 191 -22.95 -7.48 -7.76
CA LEU A 191 -21.71 -6.79 -8.08
C LEU A 191 -20.79 -7.71 -8.90
N TYR A 192 -20.20 -7.21 -9.99
CA TYR A 192 -19.15 -7.94 -10.71
C TYR A 192 -17.97 -8.31 -9.79
N SER A 193 -17.67 -7.44 -8.83
CA SER A 193 -16.62 -7.63 -7.83
C SER A 193 -16.85 -8.85 -6.92
N GLU A 194 -18.09 -9.32 -6.73
CA GLU A 194 -18.37 -10.51 -5.91
C GLU A 194 -17.73 -11.78 -6.51
N GLU A 195 -17.61 -11.84 -7.83
CA GLU A 195 -16.97 -12.97 -8.52
C GLU A 195 -15.44 -12.90 -8.44
N ARG A 196 -14.87 -11.76 -8.04
CA ARG A 196 -13.43 -11.50 -7.94
C ARG A 196 -12.85 -11.66 -6.54
N ILE A 197 -13.69 -11.94 -5.54
CA ILE A 197 -13.27 -12.25 -4.17
C ILE A 197 -13.38 -13.76 -3.88
N ASP A 198 -12.48 -14.24 -3.03
CA ASP A 198 -12.40 -15.63 -2.62
C ASP A 198 -12.96 -15.81 -1.21
N LYS A 199 -14.12 -16.46 -1.10
CA LYS A 199 -14.83 -16.57 0.18
C LYS A 199 -14.20 -17.60 1.13
N ASP A 200 -13.33 -18.48 0.61
CA ASP A 200 -12.61 -19.47 1.42
C ASP A 200 -11.36 -18.87 2.08
N HIS A 201 -10.93 -17.69 1.62
CA HIS A 201 -9.81 -16.96 2.18
C HIS A 201 -10.28 -15.61 2.71
N TYR A 202 -10.31 -15.44 4.04
CA TYR A 202 -10.84 -14.22 4.66
C TYR A 202 -10.05 -13.76 5.89
N PHE A 203 -10.12 -12.44 6.11
CA PHE A 203 -9.84 -11.81 7.39
C PHE A 203 -11.18 -11.49 8.08
N TYR A 204 -11.41 -12.14 9.22
CA TYR A 204 -12.55 -11.88 10.09
C TYR A 204 -12.16 -10.84 11.14
N ALA A 205 -13.07 -9.92 11.41
CA ALA A 205 -12.97 -9.00 12.53
C ALA A 205 -14.37 -8.79 13.12
N ASP A 206 -14.50 -8.79 14.44
CA ASP A 206 -15.76 -8.61 15.17
C ASP A 206 -16.23 -7.14 15.19
N ILE A 207 -16.31 -6.55 14.00
CA ILE A 207 -16.77 -5.21 13.75
C ILE A 207 -17.51 -5.20 12.40
N GLU A 208 -18.65 -4.53 12.37
CA GLU A 208 -19.45 -4.34 11.16
C GLU A 208 -19.38 -2.90 10.69
N GLY A 209 -19.59 -2.70 9.40
CA GLY A 209 -19.77 -1.39 8.79
C GLY A 209 -21.07 -1.35 8.03
N GLU A 210 -21.73 -0.19 8.04
CA GLU A 210 -22.92 0.08 7.25
C GLU A 210 -22.53 0.80 5.96
N TYR A 211 -23.05 0.32 4.83
CA TYR A 211 -22.75 0.85 3.50
C TYR A 211 -24.05 1.13 2.74
N ASP A 212 -24.13 2.31 2.16
CA ASP A 212 -25.19 2.67 1.23
C ASP A 212 -24.92 2.12 -0.18
N ALA A 213 -25.86 2.33 -1.10
CA ALA A 213 -25.74 1.87 -2.49
C ALA A 213 -24.54 2.46 -3.24
N TYR A 214 -24.06 3.64 -2.82
CA TYR A 214 -22.90 4.30 -3.43
C TYR A 214 -21.58 3.70 -2.95
N THR A 215 -21.49 3.34 -1.68
CA THR A 215 -20.27 2.81 -1.04
C THR A 215 -20.12 1.29 -1.20
N MET A 216 -21.23 0.56 -1.33
CA MET A 216 -21.21 -0.91 -1.44
C MET A 216 -20.32 -1.45 -2.58
N PRO A 217 -20.32 -0.88 -3.81
CA PRO A 217 -19.42 -1.35 -4.87
C PRO A 217 -17.93 -1.26 -4.53
N PHE A 218 -17.57 -0.31 -3.66
CA PHE A 218 -16.20 -0.13 -3.16
C PHE A 218 -15.90 -0.98 -1.92
N MET A 219 -16.88 -1.72 -1.38
CA MET A 219 -16.67 -2.66 -0.28
C MET A 219 -16.88 -4.10 -0.70
N VAL A 220 -17.61 -4.34 -1.80
CA VAL A 220 -17.99 -5.63 -2.36
C VAL A 220 -18.97 -6.42 -1.49
N ASN A 221 -18.84 -6.36 -0.17
CA ASN A 221 -19.73 -7.03 0.78
C ASN A 221 -19.81 -6.26 2.11
N GLY A 222 -20.89 -6.49 2.85
CA GLY A 222 -21.04 -6.06 4.25
C GLY A 222 -20.64 -7.14 5.26
N GLY A 223 -21.05 -6.93 6.53
CA GLY A 223 -20.82 -7.86 7.64
C GLY A 223 -19.39 -7.84 8.19
N LYS A 224 -19.00 -8.93 8.86
CA LYS A 224 -17.74 -9.04 9.62
C LYS A 224 -16.54 -9.61 8.83
N TYR A 225 -16.76 -9.99 7.57
CA TYR A 225 -15.75 -10.67 6.75
C TYR A 225 -15.16 -9.74 5.70
N SER A 226 -13.84 -9.81 5.57
CA SER A 226 -13.07 -9.24 4.46
C SER A 226 -12.46 -10.38 3.66
N TYR A 227 -12.88 -10.55 2.41
CA TYR A 227 -12.45 -11.66 1.57
C TYR A 227 -11.24 -11.27 0.74
N PHE A 228 -10.27 -12.17 0.60
CA PHE A 228 -9.10 -11.93 -0.24
C PHE A 228 -9.50 -11.89 -1.72
N THR A 229 -8.83 -11.05 -2.49
CA THR A 229 -8.99 -11.03 -3.95
C THR A 229 -8.50 -12.34 -4.57
N LYS A 230 -9.24 -12.85 -5.55
CA LYS A 230 -8.82 -13.99 -6.38
C LYS A 230 -7.54 -13.71 -7.15
N ILE A 231 -7.16 -12.45 -7.32
CA ILE A 231 -5.85 -12.08 -7.86
C ILE A 231 -4.75 -12.72 -7.00
N CYS A 232 -4.85 -12.59 -5.68
CA CYS A 232 -3.86 -13.11 -4.72
C CYS A 232 -4.03 -14.60 -4.45
N THR A 233 -5.24 -15.13 -4.41
CA THR A 233 -5.46 -16.55 -4.06
C THR A 233 -5.25 -17.48 -5.25
N GLN A 234 -5.70 -17.08 -6.44
CA GLN A 234 -5.82 -17.98 -7.60
C GLN A 234 -4.97 -17.54 -8.81
N LYS A 235 -4.76 -16.24 -9.04
CA LYS A 235 -4.14 -15.75 -10.28
C LYS A 235 -2.61 -15.66 -10.23
N VAL A 236 -2.06 -15.01 -9.20
CA VAL A 236 -0.61 -14.74 -9.11
C VAL A 236 0.08 -15.78 -8.22
N THR A 237 1.31 -16.14 -8.59
CA THR A 237 2.20 -17.03 -7.81
C THR A 237 3.22 -16.23 -7.01
N LYS A 238 3.59 -15.04 -7.49
CA LYS A 238 4.53 -14.09 -6.85
C LYS A 238 3.96 -12.69 -6.87
N ILE A 239 4.28 -11.89 -5.86
CA ILE A 239 3.89 -10.48 -5.76
C ILE A 239 5.15 -9.63 -5.60
N ILE A 240 5.29 -8.63 -6.47
CA ILE A 240 6.20 -7.50 -6.29
C ILE A 240 5.34 -6.30 -5.92
N ASN A 241 5.59 -5.75 -4.74
CA ASN A 241 4.80 -4.67 -4.15
C ASN A 241 5.42 -3.31 -4.47
N LEU A 242 4.63 -2.40 -5.06
CA LEU A 242 5.10 -1.10 -5.57
C LEU A 242 4.36 0.08 -4.91
N PRO A 243 4.45 0.27 -3.57
CA PRO A 243 3.78 1.37 -2.90
C PRO A 243 4.44 2.72 -3.15
N VAL A 244 3.73 3.81 -2.86
CA VAL A 244 4.26 5.18 -2.91
C VAL A 244 4.70 5.64 -1.52
N LEU A 245 5.80 6.38 -1.44
CA LEU A 245 6.32 7.00 -0.22
C LEU A 245 5.36 8.08 0.31
N LYS A 246 4.40 7.69 1.15
CA LYS A 246 3.41 8.63 1.69
C LYS A 246 2.90 8.32 3.09
N ASN A 247 2.51 9.39 3.79
CA ASN A 247 1.90 9.35 5.11
C ASN A 247 0.42 8.89 5.10
N ALA A 248 -0.07 8.49 6.26
CA ALA A 248 -1.49 8.54 6.63
C ALA A 248 -1.62 8.76 8.14
N GLY A 249 -2.33 9.83 8.52
CA GLY A 249 -2.36 10.26 9.92
C GLY A 249 -0.93 10.49 10.43
N SER A 250 -0.60 9.99 11.62
CA SER A 250 0.76 10.07 12.16
C SER A 250 1.75 9.08 11.56
N SER A 251 1.29 8.10 10.78
CA SER A 251 2.10 6.96 10.28
C SER A 251 2.25 7.02 8.75
N VAL A 252 2.64 5.91 8.12
CA VAL A 252 2.82 5.75 6.67
C VAL A 252 1.94 4.64 6.07
N THR A 253 1.84 4.58 4.75
CA THR A 253 0.95 3.65 4.02
C THR A 253 1.64 2.64 3.11
N LEU A 254 2.96 2.51 3.25
CA LEU A 254 3.91 1.92 2.30
C LEU A 254 3.63 0.44 1.98
N CYS A 255 4.52 -0.48 2.30
CA CYS A 255 4.43 -1.87 1.88
C CYS A 255 3.25 -2.59 2.53
N MET A 256 3.18 -2.62 3.86
CA MET A 256 2.23 -3.45 4.60
C MET A 256 0.79 -3.01 4.35
N LYS A 257 0.53 -1.70 4.41
CA LYS A 257 -0.81 -1.18 4.19
C LYS A 257 -1.24 -1.28 2.70
N ASN A 258 -0.33 -1.06 1.74
CA ASN A 258 -0.63 -1.22 0.31
C ASN A 258 -1.03 -2.66 -0.03
N LEU A 259 -0.42 -3.65 0.64
CA LEU A 259 -0.79 -5.05 0.54
C LEU A 259 -2.11 -5.34 1.26
N ALA A 260 -2.18 -5.08 2.56
CA ALA A 260 -3.32 -5.44 3.40
C ALA A 260 -4.64 -4.86 2.85
N PHE A 261 -4.77 -3.53 2.79
CA PHE A 261 -5.99 -2.86 2.35
C PHE A 261 -6.23 -2.95 0.85
N GLY A 262 -5.21 -3.32 0.07
CA GLY A 262 -5.29 -3.51 -1.37
C GLY A 262 -5.78 -4.89 -1.80
N SER A 263 -5.76 -5.88 -0.88
CA SER A 263 -5.95 -7.29 -1.22
C SER A 263 -7.19 -7.93 -0.64
N ILE A 264 -7.95 -7.21 0.20
CA ILE A 264 -9.18 -7.71 0.81
C ILE A 264 -10.35 -6.75 0.57
N SER A 265 -11.57 -7.28 0.57
CA SER A 265 -12.81 -6.53 0.50
C SER A 265 -13.22 -5.91 1.85
N ASN A 266 -14.32 -5.15 1.87
CA ASN A 266 -15.02 -4.68 3.08
C ASN A 266 -14.13 -3.89 4.06
N THR A 267 -13.17 -3.12 3.57
CA THR A 267 -12.13 -2.57 4.47
C THR A 267 -12.55 -1.35 5.29
N ALA A 268 -13.64 -0.66 4.93
CA ALA A 268 -13.98 0.62 5.54
C ALA A 268 -14.19 0.49 7.05
N ARG A 269 -14.84 -0.59 7.51
CA ARG A 269 -15.06 -0.89 8.93
C ARG A 269 -13.76 -1.06 9.73
N LEU A 270 -12.65 -1.38 9.05
CA LEU A 270 -11.37 -1.66 9.70
C LEU A 270 -10.54 -0.40 9.98
N HIS A 271 -10.86 0.73 9.36
CA HIS A 271 -10.01 1.92 9.41
C HIS A 271 -10.00 2.61 10.78
N LYS A 272 -11.14 2.62 11.48
CA LYS A 272 -11.28 3.36 12.74
C LYS A 272 -10.56 2.63 13.88
N ASP A 273 -10.91 1.38 14.11
CA ASP A 273 -10.51 0.67 15.32
C ASP A 273 -9.38 -0.36 15.09
N LEU A 274 -9.14 -0.77 13.84
CA LEU A 274 -8.22 -1.86 13.49
C LEU A 274 -7.19 -1.46 12.43
N TRP A 275 -6.86 -0.18 12.27
CA TRP A 275 -5.92 0.26 11.23
C TRP A 275 -4.56 -0.44 11.30
N HIS A 276 -3.98 -0.51 12.50
CA HIS A 276 -2.66 -1.10 12.71
C HIS A 276 -2.71 -2.62 12.60
N GLU A 277 -3.70 -3.22 13.25
CA GLU A 277 -3.97 -4.65 13.23
C GLU A 277 -4.22 -5.12 11.80
N THR A 278 -5.05 -4.43 11.02
CA THR A 278 -5.31 -4.79 9.61
C THR A 278 -4.05 -4.69 8.76
N SER A 279 -3.26 -3.63 8.93
CA SER A 279 -2.00 -3.44 8.17
C SER A 279 -1.02 -4.58 8.43
N ALA A 280 -0.94 -5.08 9.68
CA ALA A 280 -0.06 -6.19 10.05
C ALA A 280 -0.66 -7.58 9.80
N TYR A 281 -1.86 -7.84 10.31
CA TYR A 281 -2.47 -9.17 10.44
C TYR A 281 -2.87 -9.74 9.10
N VAL A 282 -3.40 -8.93 8.18
CA VAL A 282 -3.79 -9.39 6.84
C VAL A 282 -2.57 -9.91 6.07
N CYS A 283 -1.40 -9.29 6.26
CA CYS A 283 -0.15 -9.73 5.65
C CYS A 283 0.37 -11.08 6.22
N ALA A 284 -0.17 -11.56 7.35
CA ALA A 284 0.16 -12.87 7.91
C ALA A 284 -0.56 -14.04 7.22
N PHE A 285 -1.56 -13.78 6.37
CA PHE A 285 -2.28 -14.84 5.67
C PHE A 285 -1.52 -15.31 4.43
N PRO A 286 -1.56 -16.62 4.10
CA PRO A 286 -0.82 -17.20 2.97
C PRO A 286 -0.95 -16.49 1.62
N PRO A 287 -2.13 -15.96 1.20
CA PRO A 287 -2.27 -15.26 -0.08
C PRO A 287 -1.31 -14.08 -0.25
N LEU A 288 -0.81 -13.50 0.83
CA LEU A 288 0.20 -12.44 0.83
C LEU A 288 1.53 -12.92 1.40
N ARG A 289 1.48 -13.48 2.62
CA ARG A 289 2.66 -13.90 3.40
C ARG A 289 3.62 -14.73 2.55
N ASP A 290 3.10 -15.66 1.76
CA ASP A 290 3.91 -16.68 1.07
C ASP A 290 4.23 -16.32 -0.38
N LYS A 291 3.66 -15.22 -0.90
CA LYS A 291 3.76 -14.80 -2.31
C LYS A 291 4.52 -13.50 -2.52
N VAL A 292 4.58 -12.60 -1.53
CA VAL A 292 5.33 -11.34 -1.66
C VAL A 292 6.83 -11.63 -1.58
N VAL A 293 7.54 -11.32 -2.67
CA VAL A 293 8.99 -11.60 -2.79
C VAL A 293 9.86 -10.36 -2.77
N LEU A 294 9.29 -9.20 -3.11
CA LEU A 294 10.03 -7.96 -3.22
C LEU A 294 9.11 -6.76 -3.00
N ASN A 295 9.62 -5.74 -2.32
CA ASN A 295 8.96 -4.46 -2.10
C ASN A 295 9.86 -3.34 -2.65
N ILE A 296 9.27 -2.47 -3.48
CA ILE A 296 9.93 -1.33 -4.10
C ILE A 296 9.07 -0.10 -3.80
N VAL A 297 9.45 0.68 -2.77
CA VAL A 297 8.77 1.94 -2.48
C VAL A 297 9.21 2.99 -3.49
N ASP A 298 8.25 3.51 -4.23
CA ASP A 298 8.40 4.67 -5.08
C ASP A 298 8.44 5.94 -4.21
N GLY A 299 9.63 6.46 -3.99
CA GLY A 299 9.89 7.76 -3.36
C GLY A 299 10.37 8.80 -4.36
N LEU A 300 10.02 8.71 -5.64
CA LEU A 300 10.37 9.76 -6.59
C LEU A 300 9.61 11.03 -6.24
N ILE A 301 8.29 10.91 -6.20
CA ILE A 301 7.35 11.94 -5.74
C ILE A 301 6.52 11.32 -4.62
N GLY A 302 6.55 11.93 -3.44
CA GLY A 302 5.88 11.42 -2.25
C GLY A 302 5.03 12.48 -1.56
N CYS A 303 4.39 12.10 -0.46
CA CYS A 303 3.55 13.01 0.32
C CYS A 303 3.84 12.85 1.82
N PHE A 304 4.23 13.93 2.49
CA PHE A 304 4.60 13.87 3.90
C PHE A 304 3.46 14.22 4.85
N GLU A 305 2.36 14.86 4.42
CA GLU A 305 1.24 15.21 5.29
C GLU A 305 -0.11 15.24 4.53
N GLY A 306 -1.23 15.11 5.24
CA GLY A 306 -2.57 15.18 4.65
C GLY A 306 -3.00 13.93 3.86
N GLY A 307 -2.15 12.90 3.82
CA GLY A 307 -2.50 11.57 3.28
C GLY A 307 -3.62 10.87 4.06
N PRO A 308 -4.19 9.78 3.50
CA PRO A 308 -3.66 8.99 2.38
C PRO A 308 -4.03 9.49 0.97
N ALA A 309 -4.92 10.48 0.86
CA ALA A 309 -5.23 11.15 -0.41
C ALA A 309 -4.10 12.11 -0.81
N ALA A 310 -4.03 12.49 -2.08
CA ALA A 310 -3.08 13.50 -2.52
C ALA A 310 -3.47 14.87 -1.94
N ASN A 311 -2.58 15.47 -1.17
CA ASN A 311 -2.66 16.89 -0.81
C ASN A 311 -1.49 17.62 -1.48
N PRO A 312 -1.74 18.41 -2.56
CA PRO A 312 -0.68 19.07 -3.32
C PRO A 312 0.27 19.91 -2.48
N GLN A 313 -0.20 20.47 -1.37
CA GLN A 313 0.63 21.28 -0.45
C GLN A 313 1.78 20.48 0.17
N PHE A 314 1.60 19.17 0.35
CA PHE A 314 2.54 18.31 1.05
C PHE A 314 3.20 17.28 0.11
N ILE A 315 3.05 17.47 -1.20
CA ILE A 315 3.76 16.69 -2.21
C ILE A 315 5.16 17.26 -2.37
N CYS A 316 6.16 16.38 -2.40
CA CYS A 316 7.55 16.75 -2.65
C CYS A 316 8.30 15.65 -3.41
N ASN A 317 9.44 16.03 -3.99
CA ASN A 317 10.33 15.08 -4.65
C ASN A 317 11.33 14.56 -3.62
N TYR A 318 11.27 13.28 -3.27
CA TYR A 318 12.32 12.66 -2.44
C TYR A 318 13.46 12.10 -3.30
N ASN A 319 13.24 11.93 -4.60
CA ASN A 319 14.25 11.45 -5.56
C ASN A 319 14.92 10.13 -5.12
N THR A 320 14.14 9.24 -4.53
CA THR A 320 14.64 8.02 -3.89
C THR A 320 13.79 6.80 -4.23
N ILE A 321 14.41 5.62 -4.17
CA ILE A 321 13.69 4.34 -4.14
C ILE A 321 14.18 3.52 -2.95
N LEU A 322 13.27 2.78 -2.31
CA LEU A 322 13.61 1.82 -1.27
C LEU A 322 13.28 0.42 -1.75
N VAL A 323 14.23 -0.51 -1.66
CA VAL A 323 14.06 -1.87 -2.16
C VAL A 323 14.49 -2.88 -1.10
N GLY A 324 13.65 -3.89 -0.86
CA GLY A 324 13.91 -4.97 0.09
C GLY A 324 12.89 -6.09 0.00
N THR A 325 13.23 -7.29 0.49
CA THR A 325 12.24 -8.39 0.57
C THR A 325 11.38 -8.27 1.82
N ASP A 326 11.91 -7.66 2.87
CA ASP A 326 11.26 -7.45 4.15
C ASP A 326 10.36 -6.19 4.09
N PRO A 327 9.03 -6.33 4.04
CA PRO A 327 8.13 -5.18 3.95
C PRO A 327 8.13 -4.32 5.21
N VAL A 328 8.42 -4.89 6.38
CA VAL A 328 8.41 -4.16 7.66
C VAL A 328 9.65 -3.28 7.76
N ALA A 329 10.81 -3.81 7.38
CA ALA A 329 12.05 -3.05 7.36
C ALA A 329 12.00 -1.90 6.35
N VAL A 330 11.45 -2.16 5.16
CA VAL A 330 11.24 -1.11 4.14
C VAL A 330 10.27 -0.04 4.64
N ASP A 331 9.17 -0.42 5.30
CA ASP A 331 8.24 0.53 5.91
C ASP A 331 8.90 1.37 7.00
N ARG A 332 9.75 0.75 7.82
CA ARG A 332 10.47 1.43 8.90
C ARG A 332 11.40 2.51 8.36
N ILE A 333 12.15 2.22 7.29
CA ILE A 333 13.04 3.21 6.66
C ILE A 333 12.22 4.31 5.96
N GLY A 334 11.16 3.95 5.23
CA GLY A 334 10.30 4.94 4.58
C GLY A 334 9.56 5.85 5.58
N HIS A 335 9.18 5.31 6.74
CA HIS A 335 8.65 6.10 7.85
C HIS A 335 9.65 7.15 8.32
N ASP A 336 10.92 6.79 8.54
CA ASP A 336 11.94 7.75 8.94
C ASP A 336 12.12 8.88 7.93
N ILE A 337 12.06 8.59 6.63
CA ILE A 337 12.16 9.61 5.57
C ILE A 337 10.98 10.59 5.65
N VAL A 338 9.75 10.09 5.80
CA VAL A 338 8.55 10.93 5.93
C VAL A 338 8.59 11.77 7.20
N ILE A 339 8.98 11.20 8.34
CA ILE A 339 9.07 11.93 9.60
C ILE A 339 10.17 12.99 9.55
N ALA A 340 11.33 12.68 8.96
CA ALA A 340 12.40 13.67 8.78
C ALA A 340 11.89 14.88 7.97
N LYS A 341 11.13 14.65 6.89
CA LYS A 341 10.53 15.73 6.11
C LYS A 341 9.49 16.53 6.90
N ARG A 342 8.65 15.87 7.70
CA ARG A 342 7.70 16.58 8.58
C ARG A 342 8.39 17.45 9.63
N ILE A 343 9.53 17.00 10.17
CA ILE A 343 10.32 17.79 11.12
C ILE A 343 10.96 18.99 10.42
N GLU A 344 11.55 18.79 9.24
CA GLU A 344 12.09 19.85 8.40
C GLU A 344 11.05 20.94 8.11
N GLU A 345 9.81 20.54 7.80
CA GLU A 345 8.69 21.43 7.47
C GLU A 345 7.92 21.95 8.71
N GLY A 346 8.39 21.65 9.93
CA GLY A 346 7.79 22.12 11.18
C GLY A 346 6.39 21.55 11.49
N ILE A 347 6.00 20.44 10.87
CA ILE A 347 4.72 19.76 11.09
C ILE A 347 4.70 19.02 12.44
N GLN A 348 5.84 18.48 12.86
CA GLN A 348 6.03 17.85 14.17
C GLN A 348 7.49 18.02 14.63
N SER A 349 7.76 17.85 15.92
CA SER A 349 9.11 18.03 16.49
C SER A 349 9.92 16.73 16.62
N GLU A 350 9.24 15.60 16.78
CA GLU A 350 9.85 14.28 17.00
C GLU A 350 8.95 13.18 16.45
N ASP A 351 9.50 11.97 16.28
CA ASP A 351 8.70 10.79 15.95
C ASP A 351 7.83 10.35 17.14
N LYS A 352 6.66 9.81 16.86
CA LYS A 352 5.72 9.33 17.87
C LYS A 352 5.73 7.81 17.91
N PRO A 353 6.03 7.16 19.05
CA PRO A 353 6.06 5.69 19.13
C PRO A 353 4.79 5.00 18.61
N ALA A 354 3.61 5.61 18.80
CA ALA A 354 2.34 5.10 18.29
C ALA A 354 2.28 5.00 16.76
N ALA A 355 3.06 5.79 16.03
CA ALA A 355 3.09 5.76 14.57
C ALA A 355 3.79 4.50 14.02
N LEU A 356 4.62 3.83 14.83
CA LEU A 356 5.30 2.57 14.50
C LEU A 356 4.46 1.33 14.83
N LYS A 357 3.29 1.50 15.46
CA LYS A 357 2.51 0.39 16.06
C LYS A 357 2.25 -0.77 15.08
N PHE A 358 1.93 -0.51 13.82
CA PHE A 358 1.66 -1.61 12.87
C PHE A 358 2.92 -2.39 12.50
N MET A 359 4.09 -1.73 12.46
CA MET A 359 5.37 -2.38 12.18
C MET A 359 5.78 -3.27 13.36
N ILE A 360 5.58 -2.78 14.59
CA ILE A 360 5.82 -3.55 15.82
C ILE A 360 4.94 -4.81 15.86
N LEU A 361 3.63 -4.66 15.60
CA LEU A 361 2.72 -5.81 15.49
C LEU A 361 3.18 -6.79 14.39
N ALA A 362 3.67 -6.29 13.25
CA ALA A 362 4.15 -7.15 12.17
C ALA A 362 5.44 -7.90 12.54
N GLU A 363 6.36 -7.27 13.28
CA GLU A 363 7.56 -7.91 13.82
C GLU A 363 7.22 -9.01 14.84
N GLU A 364 6.25 -8.77 15.72
CA GLU A 364 5.74 -9.79 16.66
C GLU A 364 5.18 -11.02 15.93
N LEU A 365 4.57 -10.83 14.76
CA LEU A 365 4.08 -11.89 13.87
C LEU A 365 5.18 -12.50 12.97
N LYS A 366 6.43 -12.09 13.16
CA LYS A 366 7.60 -12.52 12.37
C LYS A 366 7.42 -12.24 10.87
N LEU A 367 6.79 -11.12 10.52
CA LEU A 367 6.62 -10.70 9.12
C LEU A 367 7.80 -9.83 8.64
N GLY A 368 8.64 -9.36 9.56
CA GLY A 368 9.83 -8.59 9.25
C GLY A 368 10.42 -7.89 10.46
N VAL A 369 11.38 -7.00 10.21
CA VAL A 369 12.15 -6.31 11.24
C VAL A 369 11.69 -4.86 11.36
N ALA A 370 11.18 -4.48 12.53
CA ALA A 370 10.75 -3.11 12.82
C ALA A 370 11.79 -2.32 13.64
N ASP A 371 12.61 -3.01 14.44
CA ASP A 371 13.71 -2.39 15.16
C ASP A 371 14.77 -1.87 14.19
N LYS A 372 14.86 -0.54 14.07
CA LYS A 372 15.79 0.15 13.18
C LYS A 372 17.24 -0.29 13.38
N ASN A 373 17.65 -0.62 14.61
CA ASN A 373 19.03 -1.00 14.90
C ASN A 373 19.39 -2.39 14.35
N LYS A 374 18.40 -3.18 13.92
CA LYS A 374 18.55 -4.49 13.30
C LYS A 374 18.37 -4.45 11.78
N ILE A 375 18.09 -3.27 11.21
CA ILE A 375 17.95 -3.09 9.77
C ILE A 375 19.33 -2.79 9.17
N ASP A 376 19.76 -3.61 8.23
CA ASP A 376 20.93 -3.37 7.38
C ASP A 376 20.51 -2.44 6.22
N LEU A 377 20.75 -1.14 6.40
CA LEU A 377 20.46 -0.13 5.39
C LEU A 377 21.73 0.15 4.55
N THR A 378 21.65 -0.16 3.27
CA THR A 378 22.63 0.30 2.27
C THR A 378 22.11 1.53 1.56
N GLU A 379 22.79 2.67 1.69
CA GLU A 379 22.47 3.89 0.96
C GLU A 379 23.44 4.10 -0.22
N VAL A 380 22.88 4.39 -1.40
CA VAL A 380 23.63 4.70 -2.63
C VAL A 380 23.15 6.03 -3.18
N ASN A 381 24.08 6.93 -3.48
CA ASN A 381 23.78 8.19 -4.17
C ASN A 381 24.40 8.10 -5.57
N LEU A 382 23.54 7.96 -6.59
CA LEU A 382 23.97 7.98 -7.99
C LEU A 382 24.17 9.43 -8.43
N ALA A 383 25.22 9.64 -9.22
CA ALA A 383 25.67 10.95 -9.68
C ALA A 383 24.87 11.45 -10.87
#